data_AF-A0A1J4PSM9-F1
#
_entry.id   AF-A0A1J4PSM9-F1
#
_cell.length_a   1.000
_cell.length_b   1.000
_cell.length_c   1.000
_cell.angle_alpha   90.00
_cell.angle_beta   90.00
_cell.angle_gamma   90.00
#
_symmetry.space_group_name_H-M   'P 1'
#
loop_
_entity.id
_entity.type
_entity.pdbx_description
1 polymer ?
#
loop_
_entity_poly.entity_id
_entity_poly.type
_entity_poly.pdbx_seq_one_letter_code
_entity_poly.pdbx_strand_id
1 'polypeptide(L)'
;MAEVLERALRDRSAEGEAASVLVGTALNDDDQVFVEHWCLEVGTRAVPGSSLLGLAGLCLGHAARRFGRLGDGALALAQSLAARAEADPSDVDGRALDGYDDVRSFLHLW
;
A
#
# COMPACT_ATOMS: atom_id res chain seq x y z
N MET A 1 -4.55 14.48 -6.97
CA MET A 1 -4.31 13.13 -6.43
C MET A 1 -2.81 12.79 -6.51
N ALA A 2 -2.27 12.56 -7.71
CA ALA A 2 -0.84 12.27 -7.93
C ALA A 2 0.12 13.26 -7.24
N GLU A 3 -0.08 14.56 -7.43
CA GLU A 3 0.78 15.62 -6.86
C GLU A 3 0.86 15.58 -5.32
N VAL A 4 -0.23 15.20 -4.64
CA VAL A 4 -0.27 15.08 -3.17
C VAL A 4 0.58 13.89 -2.72
N LEU A 5 0.48 12.77 -3.43
CA LEU A 5 1.28 11.58 -3.16
C LEU A 5 2.76 11.85 -3.43
N GLU A 6 3.10 12.48 -4.55
CA GLU A 6 4.48 12.87 -4.86
C GLU A 6 5.08 13.83 -3.85
N ARG A 7 4.26 14.77 -3.33
CA ARG A 7 4.70 15.69 -2.29
C ARG A 7 5.01 14.95 -0.99
N ALA A 8 4.15 14.03 -0.56
CA ALA A 8 4.37 13.28 0.66
C ALA A 8 5.63 12.38 0.62
N LEU A 9 6.06 11.96 -0.57
CA LEU A 9 7.33 11.27 -0.76
C LEU A 9 8.57 12.15 -0.52
N ARG A 10 8.42 13.48 -0.50
CA ARG A 10 9.50 14.44 -0.25
C ARG A 10 9.35 15.19 1.08
N ASP A 11 8.13 15.29 1.59
CA ASP A 11 7.75 16.12 2.73
C ASP A 11 6.73 15.38 3.62
N ARG A 12 7.16 14.97 4.81
CA ARG A 12 6.31 14.21 5.75
C ARG A 12 5.11 15.00 6.27
N SER A 13 5.10 16.33 6.16
CA SER A 13 3.95 17.14 6.58
C SER A 13 2.69 16.86 5.73
N ALA A 14 2.87 16.30 4.53
CA ALA A 14 1.77 15.92 3.64
C ALA A 14 1.28 14.46 3.83
N GLU A 15 1.86 13.67 4.75
CA GLU A 15 1.48 12.25 4.93
C GLU A 15 0.00 12.05 5.21
N GLY A 16 -0.62 12.92 6.02
CA GLY A 16 -2.05 12.78 6.36
C GLY A 16 -2.98 12.98 5.15
N GLU A 17 -2.66 13.95 4.29
CA GLU A 17 -3.42 14.19 3.06
C GLU A 17 -3.18 13.07 2.05
N ALA A 18 -1.91 12.64 1.88
CA ALA A 18 -1.55 11.52 1.03
C ALA A 18 -2.20 10.21 1.46
N ALA A 19 -2.33 9.96 2.76
CA ALA A 19 -3.03 8.78 3.27
C ALA A 19 -4.50 8.76 2.83
N SER A 20 -5.18 9.90 2.95
CA SER A 20 -6.58 10.04 2.53
C SER A 20 -6.74 9.85 1.03
N VAL A 21 -5.81 10.39 0.24
CA VAL A 21 -5.75 10.23 -1.22
C VAL A 21 -5.52 8.78 -1.61
N LEU A 22 -4.53 8.09 -1.00
CA LEU A 22 -4.18 6.71 -1.34
C LEU A 22 -5.33 5.74 -1.04
N VAL A 23 -5.96 5.87 0.14
CA VAL A 23 -7.13 5.07 0.51
C VAL A 23 -8.31 5.38 -0.42
N GLY A 24 -8.57 6.65 -0.69
CA GLY A 24 -9.63 7.07 -1.60
C GLY A 24 -9.48 6.45 -2.99
N THR A 25 -8.26 6.46 -3.54
CA THR A 25 -7.91 5.80 -4.80
C THR A 25 -8.13 4.28 -4.71
N ALA A 26 -7.57 3.62 -3.69
CA ALA A 26 -7.67 2.17 -3.53
C ALA A 26 -9.10 1.65 -3.34
N LEU A 27 -10.01 2.46 -2.78
CA LEU A 27 -11.40 2.09 -2.55
C LEU A 27 -12.34 2.44 -3.70
N ASN A 28 -12.09 3.52 -4.45
CA ASN A 28 -13.07 4.10 -5.36
C ASN A 28 -12.61 4.21 -6.81
N ASP A 29 -11.31 4.14 -7.10
CA ASP A 29 -10.82 4.21 -8.47
C ASP A 29 -11.00 2.85 -9.16
N ASP A 30 -11.52 2.85 -10.39
CA ASP A 30 -11.80 1.63 -11.15
C ASP A 30 -10.60 1.20 -12.03
N ASP A 31 -9.58 2.06 -12.18
CA ASP A 31 -8.35 1.72 -12.88
C ASP A 31 -7.38 0.98 -11.94
N GLN A 32 -7.40 -0.34 -12.03
CA GLN A 32 -6.50 -1.22 -11.28
C GLN A 32 -5.02 -0.85 -11.47
N VAL A 33 -4.58 -0.53 -12.69
CA VAL A 33 -3.17 -0.25 -12.97
C VAL A 33 -2.76 1.04 -12.27
N PHE A 34 -3.64 2.04 -12.26
CA PHE A 34 -3.44 3.29 -11.55
C PHE A 34 -3.38 3.10 -10.04
N VAL A 35 -4.29 2.29 -9.47
CA VAL A 35 -4.28 1.95 -8.03
C VAL A 35 -2.97 1.28 -7.64
N GLU A 36 -2.58 0.22 -8.37
CA GLU A 36 -1.33 -0.51 -8.09
C GLU A 36 -0.10 0.37 -8.25
N HIS A 37 -0.06 1.23 -9.27
CA HIS A 37 1.05 2.16 -9.50
C HIS A 37 1.29 3.05 -8.28
N TRP A 38 0.24 3.65 -7.70
CA TRP A 38 0.43 4.53 -6.54
C TRP A 38 0.74 3.77 -5.26
N CYS A 39 0.20 2.57 -5.06
CA CYS A 39 0.62 1.70 -3.96
C CYS A 39 2.11 1.33 -4.08
N LEU A 40 2.58 1.04 -5.30
CA LEU A 40 3.99 0.75 -5.58
C LEU A 40 4.90 1.94 -5.32
N GLU A 41 4.58 3.10 -5.89
CA GLU A 41 5.37 4.32 -5.70
C GLU A 41 5.47 4.70 -4.22
N VAL A 42 4.35 4.67 -3.50
CA VAL A 42 4.32 5.01 -2.07
C VAL A 42 5.05 3.96 -1.23
N GLY A 43 4.73 2.67 -1.40
CA GLY A 43 5.30 1.60 -0.59
C GLY A 43 6.80 1.35 -0.84
N THR A 44 7.33 1.81 -1.97
CA THR A 44 8.76 1.71 -2.30
C THR A 44 9.54 2.94 -1.86
N ARG A 45 8.97 4.14 -2.01
CA ARG A 45 9.70 5.41 -1.86
C ARG A 45 9.48 6.13 -0.54
N ALA A 46 8.44 5.78 0.21
CA ALA A 46 8.25 6.34 1.55
C ALA A 46 9.40 5.92 2.48
N VAL A 47 9.82 6.84 3.34
CA VAL A 47 10.93 6.59 4.28
C VAL A 47 10.54 5.57 5.35
N PRO A 48 11.50 4.80 5.90
CA PRO A 48 11.27 3.94 7.07
C PRO A 48 10.54 4.66 8.21
N GLY A 49 9.57 3.99 8.83
CA GLY A 49 8.70 4.56 9.86
C GLY A 49 7.65 5.55 9.33
N SER A 50 7.47 5.64 8.01
CA SER A 50 6.33 6.36 7.42
C SER A 50 5.06 5.54 7.56
N SER A 51 4.00 6.20 8.04
CA SER A 51 2.66 5.62 8.11
C SER A 51 2.12 5.24 6.71
N LEU A 52 2.71 5.77 5.63
CA LEU A 52 2.33 5.46 4.28
C LEU A 52 2.77 4.05 3.84
N LEU A 53 3.80 3.46 4.45
CA LEU A 53 4.28 2.11 4.12
C LEU A 53 3.24 1.05 4.49
N GLY A 54 2.79 1.06 5.75
CA GLY A 54 1.73 0.14 6.21
C GLY A 54 0.42 0.35 5.45
N LEU A 55 0.11 1.61 5.12
CA LEU A 55 -1.09 1.96 4.38
C LEU A 55 -1.05 1.49 2.91
N ALA A 56 0.11 1.54 2.26
CA ALA A 56 0.28 0.99 0.91
C ALA A 56 0.02 -0.52 0.90
N GLY A 57 0.52 -1.26 1.91
CA GLY A 57 0.21 -2.68 2.09
C GLY A 57 -1.28 -2.96 2.25
N LEU A 58 -1.97 -2.19 3.11
CA LEU A 58 -3.43 -2.28 3.27
C LEU A 58 -4.19 -1.99 1.98
N CYS A 59 -3.78 -0.96 1.24
CA CYS A 59 -4.41 -0.59 -0.03
C CYS A 59 -4.22 -1.67 -1.11
N LEU A 60 -3.12 -2.41 -1.09
CA LEU A 60 -2.93 -3.58 -1.94
C LEU A 60 -3.87 -4.74 -1.57
N GLY A 61 -4.16 -4.93 -0.27
CA GLY A 61 -5.22 -5.84 0.18
C GLY A 61 -6.60 -5.46 -0.37
N HIS A 62 -6.94 -4.16 -0.33
CA HIS A 62 -8.17 -3.66 -0.95
C HIS A 62 -8.19 -3.85 -2.47
N ALA A 63 -7.08 -3.62 -3.16
CA ALA A 63 -6.98 -3.86 -4.59
C ALA A 63 -7.17 -5.35 -4.93
N ALA A 64 -6.53 -6.26 -4.18
CA ALA A 64 -6.74 -7.69 -4.34
C ALA A 64 -8.21 -8.09 -4.13
N ARG A 65 -8.84 -7.56 -3.07
CA ARG A 65 -10.27 -7.80 -2.79
C ARG A 65 -11.20 -7.29 -3.89
N ARG A 66 -10.96 -6.09 -4.40
CA ARG A 66 -11.83 -5.43 -5.40
C ARG A 66 -11.65 -6.04 -6.79
N PHE A 67 -10.41 -6.26 -7.20
CA PHE A 67 -10.09 -6.65 -8.58
C PHE A 67 -9.86 -8.17 -8.74
N GLY A 68 -9.72 -8.92 -7.64
CA GLY A 68 -9.50 -10.37 -7.67
C GLY A 68 -8.13 -10.79 -8.23
N ARG A 69 -7.22 -9.84 -8.42
CA ARG A 69 -5.85 -10.07 -8.90
C ARG A 69 -4.94 -8.89 -8.50
N LEU A 70 -3.64 -9.13 -8.48
CA LEU A 70 -2.60 -8.10 -8.41
C LEU A 70 -1.53 -8.38 -9.47
N GLY A 71 -0.84 -7.36 -9.95
CA GLY A 71 0.40 -7.54 -10.69
C GLY A 71 1.53 -8.09 -9.82
N ASP A 72 2.52 -8.73 -10.44
CA ASP A 72 3.64 -9.38 -9.74
C ASP A 72 4.41 -8.42 -8.82
N GLY A 73 4.65 -7.19 -9.29
CA GLY A 73 5.32 -6.16 -8.49
C GLY A 73 4.50 -5.76 -7.26
N ALA A 74 3.19 -5.62 -7.40
CA ALA A 74 2.28 -5.29 -6.32
C ALA A 74 2.21 -6.41 -5.28
N LEU A 75 2.15 -7.67 -5.74
CA LEU A 75 2.19 -8.84 -4.86
C LEU A 75 3.52 -8.93 -4.09
N ALA A 76 4.65 -8.76 -4.79
CA ALA A 76 5.98 -8.77 -4.18
C ALA A 76 6.14 -7.65 -3.14
N LEU A 77 5.60 -6.46 -3.41
CA LEU A 77 5.62 -5.36 -2.47
C LEU A 77 4.76 -5.65 -1.22
N ALA A 78 3.55 -6.19 -1.39
CA ALA A 78 2.69 -6.56 -0.26
C ALA A 78 3.39 -7.56 0.68
N GLN A 79 4.02 -8.59 0.11
CA GLN A 79 4.80 -9.56 0.87
C GLN A 79 6.01 -8.91 1.58
N SER A 80 6.74 -8.03 0.88
CA SER A 80 7.91 -7.34 1.45
C SER A 80 7.53 -6.42 2.61
N LEU A 81 6.44 -5.65 2.49
CA LEU A 81 5.96 -4.76 3.55
C LEU A 81 5.47 -5.56 4.76
N ALA A 82 4.75 -6.66 4.54
CA ALA A 82 4.33 -7.56 5.61
C ALA A 82 5.53 -8.14 6.37
N ALA A 83 6.54 -8.64 5.66
CA ALA A 83 7.76 -9.16 6.28
C ALA A 83 8.52 -8.09 7.09
N ARG A 84 8.56 -6.84 6.60
CA ARG A 84 9.16 -5.72 7.33
C ARG A 84 8.36 -5.37 8.59
N ALA A 85 7.03 -5.38 8.51
CA ALA A 85 6.17 -5.11 9.66
C ALA A 85 6.26 -6.20 10.75
N GLU A 86 6.42 -7.46 10.34
CA GLU A 86 6.68 -8.57 11.27
C GLU A 86 8.05 -8.44 11.96
N ALA A 87 9.07 -8.02 11.21
CA ALA A 87 10.43 -7.86 11.74
C ALA A 87 10.60 -6.62 12.63
N ASP A 88 10.02 -5.49 12.24
CA ASP A 88 10.13 -4.21 12.95
C ASP A 88 8.88 -3.33 12.73
N PRO A 89 7.93 -3.33 13.69
CA PRO A 89 6.75 -2.47 13.65
C PRO A 89 7.03 -0.96 13.66
N SER A 90 8.26 -0.54 13.97
CA SER A 90 8.67 0.87 13.88
C SER A 90 9.16 1.26 12.49
N ASP A 91 9.52 0.29 11.63
CA ASP A 91 9.81 0.48 10.21
C ASP A 91 8.51 0.50 9.38
N VAL A 92 7.69 -0.55 9.51
CA VAL A 92 6.39 -0.67 8.83
C VAL A 92 5.34 -1.10 9.84
N ASP A 93 4.24 -0.36 9.95
CA ASP A 93 3.19 -0.71 10.91
C ASP A 93 2.34 -1.92 10.46
N GLY A 94 1.57 -2.47 11.40
CA GLY A 94 0.82 -3.71 11.25
C GLY A 94 -0.25 -3.72 10.14
N ARG A 95 -0.63 -2.56 9.57
CA ARG A 95 -1.58 -2.51 8.45
C ARG A 95 -1.04 -3.24 7.21
N ALA A 96 0.27 -3.36 7.08
CA ALA A 96 0.87 -4.18 6.01
C ALA A 96 0.58 -5.68 6.18
N LEU A 97 0.51 -6.17 7.42
CA LEU A 97 0.15 -7.56 7.71
C LEU A 97 -1.31 -7.81 7.35
N ASP A 98 -2.22 -6.95 7.83
CA ASP A 98 -3.65 -7.02 7.51
C ASP A 98 -3.89 -6.99 5.99
N GLY A 99 -3.18 -6.09 5.29
CA GLY A 99 -3.24 -6.00 3.84
C GLY A 99 -2.77 -7.27 3.14
N TYR A 100 -1.69 -7.89 3.61
CA TYR A 100 -1.19 -9.13 3.01
C TYR A 100 -2.09 -10.33 3.32
N ASP A 101 -2.73 -10.38 4.49
CA ASP A 101 -3.74 -11.39 4.81
C ASP A 101 -4.97 -11.28 3.89
N ASP A 102 -5.40 -10.06 3.57
CA ASP A 102 -6.41 -9.80 2.54
C ASP A 102 -5.93 -10.33 1.17
N VAL A 103 -4.70 -10.00 0.75
CA VAL A 103 -4.13 -10.50 -0.50
C VAL A 103 -4.17 -12.03 -0.56
N ARG A 104 -3.68 -12.71 0.47
CA ARG A 104 -3.66 -14.19 0.49
C ARG A 104 -5.06 -14.78 0.45
N SER A 105 -6.00 -14.16 1.18
CA SER A 105 -7.39 -14.61 1.26
C SER A 105 -8.12 -14.46 -0.07
N PHE A 106 -8.04 -13.28 -0.70
CA PHE A 106 -8.77 -12.97 -1.93
C PHE A 106 -8.09 -13.50 -3.20
N LEU A 107 -6.78 -13.77 -3.16
CA LEU A 107 -6.06 -14.38 -4.28
C LEU A 107 -5.80 -15.88 -4.10
N HIS A 108 -6.27 -16.48 -3.00
CA HIS A 108 -6.15 -17.92 -2.71
C HIS A 108 -4.70 -18.45 -2.70
N LEU A 109 -3.79 -17.74 -2.02
CA LEU A 109 -2.34 -18.03 -1.97
C LEU A 109 -1.92 -18.85 -0.72
N TRP A 110 -2.73 -19.83 -0.33
CA TRP A 110 -2.45 -20.72 0.82
C TRP A 110 -1.97 -22.10 0.37
#